data_AF-A0A336KMA2-F1
#
_entry.id   AF-A0A336KMA2-F1
#
_cell.length_a   1.000
_cell.length_b   1.000
_cell.length_c   1.000
_cell.angle_alpha   90.00
_cell.angle_beta   90.00
_cell.angle_gamma   90.00
#
_symmetry.space_group_name_H-M   'P 1'
#
loop_
_entity.id
_entity.type
_entity.pdbx_description
1 polymer ?
#
loop_
_entity_poly.entity_id
_entity_poly.type
_entity_poly.pdbx_seq_one_letter_code
_entity_poly.pdbx_strand_id
1 'polypeptide(L)'
;MKFKLFWLTCSLVLALSEEKKYEKCELYMKLMREYNIEKNDAAALTCLAKKYSNYITNFQGVDDKNRNYYGIFTLPTKKVCSRSVKGGICDIKCSKLLNTNISDDLQCLYEYIDKSKGSFHEIYLNECYKMVGRTDSFRNCDLQSGTKRARTRKTKRMKVRSQSTMSKSKSQIGTTSKNTKLRRNGSRTSKPLDDDDDLFYVEITPSPRKTS
;
A
#
# COMPACT_ATOMS: atom_id res chain seq x y z
N MET A 1 6.75 55.55 -1.79
CA MET A 1 5.71 54.57 -1.39
C MET A 1 5.63 53.41 -2.39
N LYS A 2 6.66 52.56 -2.53
CA LYS A 2 6.67 51.45 -3.51
C LYS A 2 7.16 50.09 -2.96
N PHE A 3 7.46 49.99 -1.66
CA PHE A 3 7.98 48.75 -1.05
C PHE A 3 6.91 47.83 -0.45
N LYS A 4 5.65 48.28 -0.31
CA LYS A 4 4.56 47.46 0.24
C LYS A 4 3.97 46.45 -0.76
N LEU A 5 4.18 46.66 -2.07
CA LEU A 5 3.64 45.76 -3.09
C LEU A 5 4.53 44.52 -3.32
N PHE A 6 5.83 44.63 -3.03
CA PHE A 6 6.78 43.53 -3.20
C PHE A 6 6.68 42.47 -2.09
N TRP A 7 6.21 42.87 -0.90
CA TRP A 7 5.94 41.95 0.21
C TRP A 7 4.68 41.12 0.02
N LEU A 8 3.72 41.60 -0.79
CA LEU A 8 2.48 40.88 -1.10
C LEU A 8 2.64 39.80 -2.17
N THR A 9 3.70 39.85 -2.99
CA THR A 9 3.98 38.82 -4.00
C THR A 9 4.79 37.63 -3.47
N CYS A 10 5.39 37.73 -2.28
CA CYS A 10 6.10 36.63 -1.63
C CYS A 10 5.16 35.59 -0.97
N SER A 11 3.85 35.86 -0.98
CA SER A 11 2.80 34.95 -0.49
C SER A 11 2.10 34.20 -1.63
N LEU A 12 2.65 34.24 -2.86
CA LEU A 12 2.20 33.40 -3.97
C LEU A 12 2.76 31.98 -3.78
N VAL A 13 2.13 31.28 -2.83
CA VAL A 13 1.96 29.82 -2.76
C VAL A 13 3.18 29.03 -3.28
N LEU A 14 4.16 28.84 -2.39
CA LEU A 14 4.98 27.63 -2.44
C LEU A 14 4.00 26.45 -2.28
N ALA A 15 3.57 25.88 -3.39
CA ALA A 15 2.89 24.59 -3.41
C ALA A 15 3.93 23.56 -2.99
N LEU A 16 4.09 23.41 -1.67
CA LEU A 16 4.84 22.31 -1.08
C LEU A 16 4.16 21.04 -1.63
N SER A 17 4.85 20.34 -2.52
CA SER A 17 4.47 18.98 -2.89
C SER A 17 4.61 18.16 -1.62
N GLU A 18 3.50 17.96 -0.91
CA GLU A 18 3.49 17.15 0.29
C GLU A 18 3.85 15.72 -0.12
N GLU A 19 5.03 15.27 0.30
CA GLU A 19 5.48 13.90 0.13
C GLU A 19 4.97 13.06 1.30
N LYS A 20 4.28 11.97 1.01
CA LYS A 20 4.01 10.91 1.99
C LYS A 20 4.68 9.61 1.57
N LYS A 21 5.46 9.03 2.49
CA LYS A 21 5.96 7.66 2.39
C LYS A 21 5.24 6.79 3.41
N TYR A 22 4.47 5.82 2.95
CA TYR A 22 3.74 4.91 3.84
C TYR A 22 4.68 3.85 4.45
N GLU A 23 4.38 3.43 5.68
CA GLU A 23 4.85 2.12 6.17
C GLU A 23 4.04 0.99 5.51
N LYS A 24 4.62 -0.22 5.40
CA LYS A 24 3.96 -1.39 4.77
C LYS A 24 2.54 -1.63 5.33
N CYS A 25 2.43 -1.79 6.65
CA CYS A 25 1.14 -2.05 7.28
C CYS A 25 0.24 -0.82 7.30
N GLU A 26 0.78 0.40 7.26
CA GLU A 26 -0.02 1.62 7.16
C GLU A 26 -0.78 1.65 5.81
N LEU A 27 -0.07 1.41 4.70
CA LEU A 27 -0.70 1.38 3.37
C LEU A 27 -1.73 0.27 3.25
N TYR A 28 -1.37 -0.96 3.66
CA TYR A 28 -2.28 -2.11 3.64
C TYR A 28 -3.58 -1.84 4.41
N MET A 29 -3.47 -1.32 5.64
CA MET A 29 -4.65 -1.03 6.46
C MET A 29 -5.47 0.13 5.90
N LYS A 30 -4.83 1.15 5.28
CA LYS A 30 -5.53 2.24 4.61
C LYS A 30 -6.35 1.74 3.43
N LEU A 31 -5.76 0.89 2.57
CA LEU A 31 -6.44 0.23 1.46
C LEU A 31 -7.68 -0.55 1.92
N MET A 32 -7.55 -1.32 2.99
CA MET A 32 -8.69 -2.09 3.50
C MET A 32 -9.77 -1.24 4.19
N ARG A 33 -9.37 -0.32 5.08
CA ARG A 33 -10.32 0.33 5.99
C ARG A 33 -10.93 1.59 5.42
N GLU A 34 -10.17 2.33 4.62
CA GLU A 34 -10.62 3.61 4.07
C GLU A 34 -11.13 3.45 2.64
N TYR A 35 -10.46 2.62 1.84
CA TYR A 35 -10.84 2.35 0.45
C TYR A 35 -11.68 1.08 0.27
N ASN A 36 -11.97 0.34 1.34
CA ASN A 36 -12.79 -0.89 1.33
C ASN A 36 -12.30 -1.97 0.35
N ILE A 37 -10.98 -2.07 0.16
CA ILE A 37 -10.36 -3.07 -0.70
C ILE A 37 -10.26 -4.41 0.04
N GLU A 38 -10.53 -5.51 -0.66
CA GLU A 38 -10.43 -6.86 -0.09
C GLU A 38 -9.00 -7.16 0.39
N LYS A 39 -8.85 -8.07 1.36
CA LYS A 39 -7.54 -8.38 1.98
C LYS A 39 -6.47 -8.74 0.95
N ASN A 40 -6.81 -9.59 0.00
CA ASN A 40 -5.84 -10.07 -0.98
C ASN A 40 -5.42 -8.97 -1.96
N ASP A 41 -6.38 -8.19 -2.43
CA ASP A 41 -6.14 -7.05 -3.32
C ASP A 41 -5.31 -5.97 -2.62
N ALA A 42 -5.64 -5.65 -1.36
CA ALA A 42 -4.87 -4.69 -0.57
C ALA A 42 -3.42 -5.16 -0.36
N ALA A 43 -3.20 -6.45 -0.13
CA ALA A 43 -1.87 -7.04 -0.02
C ALA A 43 -1.11 -6.96 -1.36
N ALA A 44 -1.76 -7.27 -2.48
CA ALA A 44 -1.16 -7.22 -3.81
C ALA A 44 -0.79 -5.79 -4.22
N LEU A 45 -1.68 -4.82 -3.99
CA LEU A 45 -1.42 -3.40 -4.22
C LEU A 45 -0.29 -2.87 -3.32
N THR A 46 -0.22 -3.31 -2.07
CA THR A 46 0.88 -2.94 -1.17
C THR A 46 2.20 -3.53 -1.68
N CYS A 47 2.21 -4.76 -2.19
CA CYS A 47 3.37 -5.34 -2.87
C CYS A 47 3.80 -4.52 -4.10
N LEU A 48 2.85 -4.10 -4.93
CA LEU A 48 3.11 -3.29 -6.12
C LEU A 48 3.78 -1.96 -5.74
N ALA A 49 3.21 -1.25 -4.76
CA ALA A 49 3.76 0.00 -4.25
C ALA A 49 5.18 -0.19 -3.65
N LYS A 50 5.45 -1.34 -3.02
CA LYS A 50 6.79 -1.64 -2.51
C LYS A 50 7.81 -1.74 -3.64
N LYS A 51 7.50 -2.51 -4.67
CA LYS A 51 8.42 -2.80 -5.79
C LYS A 51 8.80 -1.52 -6.55
N TYR A 52 7.84 -0.62 -6.80
CA TYR A 52 8.04 0.43 -7.79
C TYR A 52 8.21 1.85 -7.26
N SER A 53 7.48 2.22 -6.21
CA SER A 53 7.58 3.56 -5.63
C SER A 53 8.27 3.57 -4.27
N ASN A 54 8.57 2.39 -3.70
CA ASN A 54 8.97 2.23 -2.31
C ASN A 54 8.01 2.93 -1.35
N TYR A 55 6.70 2.86 -1.64
CA TYR A 55 5.58 3.46 -0.91
C TYR A 55 5.49 5.00 -0.94
N ILE A 56 6.20 5.66 -1.85
CA ILE A 56 6.23 7.12 -1.96
C ILE A 56 5.07 7.60 -2.85
N THR A 57 4.22 8.47 -2.32
CA THR A 57 3.02 9.00 -2.99
C THR A 57 3.31 9.92 -4.17
N ASN A 58 4.32 10.78 -4.07
CA ASN A 58 4.73 11.68 -5.15
C ASN A 58 5.93 11.14 -5.95
N PHE A 59 6.06 9.81 -6.03
CA PHE A 59 7.15 9.18 -6.75
C PHE A 59 7.18 9.64 -8.20
N GLN A 60 8.38 9.99 -8.68
CA GLN A 60 8.65 10.33 -10.07
C GLN A 60 9.81 9.48 -10.54
N GLY A 61 9.55 8.65 -11.54
CA GLY A 61 10.54 7.77 -12.13
C GLY A 61 10.60 7.90 -13.64
N VAL A 62 11.71 7.46 -14.19
CA VAL A 62 11.97 7.40 -15.62
C VAL A 62 12.60 6.06 -15.97
N ASP A 63 12.20 5.49 -17.10
CA ASP A 63 12.85 4.29 -17.63
C ASP A 63 13.95 4.60 -18.64
N ASP A 64 14.62 3.54 -19.11
CA ASP A 64 15.66 3.52 -20.15
C ASP A 64 15.27 4.29 -21.43
N LYS A 65 13.97 4.33 -21.76
CA LYS A 65 13.40 5.00 -22.94
C LYS A 65 12.91 6.41 -22.65
N ASN A 66 13.30 7.00 -21.52
CA ASN A 66 12.91 8.34 -21.09
C ASN A 66 11.37 8.51 -20.94
N ARG A 67 10.65 7.42 -20.64
CA ARG A 67 9.21 7.46 -20.35
C ARG A 67 9.03 7.73 -18.86
N ASN A 68 8.11 8.63 -18.54
CA ASN A 68 7.87 9.09 -17.18
C ASN A 68 6.80 8.23 -16.49
N TYR A 69 6.97 7.95 -15.21
CA TYR A 69 6.05 7.20 -14.36
C TYR A 69 5.82 7.94 -13.04
N TYR A 70 4.55 8.12 -12.65
CA TYR A 70 4.17 8.90 -11.46
C TYR A 70 3.35 8.10 -10.45
N GLY A 71 3.44 8.54 -9.20
CA GLY A 71 2.56 8.12 -8.12
C GLY A 71 2.98 6.84 -7.43
N ILE A 72 2.23 6.50 -6.39
CA ILE A 72 2.53 5.35 -5.53
C ILE A 72 2.49 4.01 -6.29
N PHE A 73 1.72 3.94 -7.38
CA PHE A 73 1.63 2.78 -8.27
C PHE A 73 2.40 2.96 -9.58
N THR A 74 3.25 3.99 -9.69
CA THR A 74 4.16 4.24 -10.83
C THR A 74 3.48 4.11 -12.20
N LEU A 75 2.43 4.89 -12.44
CA LEU A 75 1.63 4.83 -13.65
C LEU A 75 2.30 5.59 -14.81
N PRO A 76 2.22 5.11 -16.07
CA PRO A 76 2.88 5.72 -17.23
C PRO A 76 2.25 7.07 -17.58
N THR A 77 2.92 8.16 -17.21
CA THR A 77 2.38 9.53 -17.21
C THR A 77 1.70 9.91 -18.54
N LYS A 78 2.36 9.66 -19.67
CA LYS A 78 1.86 10.04 -21.01
C LYS A 78 0.59 9.29 -21.42
N LYS A 79 0.31 8.12 -20.83
CA LYS A 79 -0.89 7.32 -21.15
C LYS A 79 -2.06 7.68 -20.26
N VAL A 80 -1.82 7.93 -18.97
CA VAL A 80 -2.88 7.97 -17.96
C VAL A 80 -3.34 9.39 -17.59
N CYS A 81 -2.51 10.42 -17.78
CA CYS A 81 -2.81 11.79 -17.35
C CYS A 81 -2.24 12.84 -18.32
N SER A 82 -2.64 14.10 -18.14
CA SER A 82 -2.04 15.26 -18.82
C SER A 82 -1.50 16.29 -17.82
N ARG A 83 -0.41 17.01 -18.16
CA ARG A 83 0.26 17.92 -17.22
C ARG A 83 -0.56 19.20 -16.95
N SER A 84 -1.09 19.82 -18.00
CA SER A 84 -1.73 21.15 -17.91
C SER A 84 -3.24 21.08 -17.72
N VAL A 85 -3.87 20.11 -18.39
CA VAL A 85 -5.32 19.89 -18.41
C VAL A 85 -5.62 18.45 -17.98
N LYS A 86 -6.90 18.13 -17.78
CA LYS A 86 -7.31 16.73 -17.65
C LYS A 86 -7.10 16.00 -18.98
N GLY A 87 -6.78 14.72 -18.92
CA GLY A 87 -6.63 13.89 -20.11
C GLY A 87 -5.98 12.56 -19.81
N GLY A 88 -5.61 11.83 -20.86
CA GLY A 88 -5.16 10.45 -20.76
C GLY A 88 -6.32 9.50 -20.41
N ILE A 89 -5.97 8.24 -20.16
CA ILE A 89 -6.94 7.18 -19.85
C ILE A 89 -7.85 7.53 -18.67
N CYS A 90 -7.32 8.22 -17.65
CA CYS A 90 -8.01 8.48 -16.40
C CYS A 90 -8.69 9.86 -16.34
N ASP A 91 -8.59 10.68 -17.39
CA ASP A 91 -9.12 12.05 -17.44
C ASP A 91 -8.74 12.93 -16.22
N ILE A 92 -7.46 12.89 -15.82
CA ILE A 92 -6.93 13.67 -14.69
C ILE A 92 -5.70 14.51 -15.07
N LYS A 93 -5.44 15.54 -14.26
CA LYS A 93 -4.16 16.24 -14.28
C LYS A 93 -3.09 15.37 -13.61
N CYS A 94 -1.88 15.32 -14.13
CA CYS A 94 -0.79 14.52 -13.56
C CYS A 94 -0.38 14.91 -12.14
N SER A 95 -0.71 16.14 -11.69
CA SER A 95 -0.51 16.56 -10.30
C SER A 95 -1.37 15.76 -9.29
N LYS A 96 -2.43 15.12 -9.77
CA LYS A 96 -3.26 14.21 -8.98
C LYS A 96 -2.46 12.97 -8.57
N LEU A 97 -1.74 12.35 -9.49
CA LEU A 97 -0.81 11.25 -9.19
C LEU A 97 0.46 11.64 -8.39
N LEU A 98 0.60 12.88 -7.91
CA LEU A 98 1.78 13.36 -7.20
C LEU A 98 1.43 14.02 -5.85
N ASN A 99 0.23 13.75 -5.35
CA ASN A 99 -0.28 14.31 -4.10
C ASN A 99 -0.37 13.22 -3.00
N THR A 100 -0.68 13.58 -1.76
CA THR A 100 -0.70 12.62 -0.63
C THR A 100 -1.95 11.73 -0.59
N ASN A 101 -3.03 12.14 -1.23
CA ASN A 101 -4.24 11.35 -1.43
C ASN A 101 -4.03 10.37 -2.59
N ILE A 102 -4.16 9.09 -2.30
CA ILE A 102 -3.94 8.00 -3.25
C ILE A 102 -5.24 7.44 -3.87
N SER A 103 -6.38 8.11 -3.62
CA SER A 103 -7.68 7.66 -4.14
C SER A 103 -7.73 7.72 -5.66
N ASP A 104 -7.21 8.79 -6.24
CA ASP A 104 -7.12 9.00 -7.67
C ASP A 104 -6.06 8.10 -8.31
N ASP A 105 -4.94 7.83 -7.63
CA ASP A 105 -3.97 6.82 -8.06
C ASP A 105 -4.60 5.44 -8.18
N LEU A 106 -5.39 5.03 -7.18
CA LEU A 106 -6.04 3.73 -7.14
C LEU A 106 -7.09 3.60 -8.26
N GLN A 107 -7.96 4.58 -8.41
CA GLN A 107 -8.96 4.60 -9.48
C GLN A 107 -8.28 4.54 -10.86
N CYS A 108 -7.24 5.34 -11.05
CA CYS A 108 -6.51 5.40 -12.31
C CYS A 108 -5.75 4.11 -12.62
N LEU A 109 -5.21 3.42 -11.60
CA LEU A 109 -4.60 2.10 -11.77
C LEU A 109 -5.60 1.08 -12.32
N TYR A 110 -6.78 0.99 -11.72
CA TYR A 110 -7.81 0.04 -12.19
C TYR A 110 -8.28 0.36 -13.60
N GLU A 111 -8.54 1.64 -13.90
CA GLU A 111 -8.94 2.09 -15.24
C GLU A 111 -7.85 1.84 -16.29
N TYR A 112 -6.58 2.04 -15.92
CA TYR A 112 -5.46 1.75 -16.79
C TYR A 112 -5.34 0.24 -17.09
N ILE A 113 -5.45 -0.62 -16.07
CA ILE A 113 -5.40 -2.07 -16.25
C ILE A 113 -6.55 -2.56 -17.14
N ASP A 114 -7.77 -2.08 -16.90
CA ASP A 114 -8.95 -2.47 -17.68
C ASP A 114 -8.81 -2.10 -19.16
N LYS A 115 -8.38 -0.86 -19.46
CA LYS A 115 -8.22 -0.36 -20.84
C LYS A 115 -6.92 -0.80 -21.51
N SER A 116 -5.91 -1.22 -20.75
CA SER A 116 -4.58 -1.57 -21.25
C SER A 116 -4.21 -3.01 -20.89
N LYS A 117 -5.09 -3.96 -21.21
CA LYS A 117 -4.86 -5.40 -20.98
C LYS A 117 -3.47 -5.84 -21.47
N GLY A 118 -2.83 -6.73 -20.72
CA GLY A 118 -1.45 -7.14 -20.93
C GLY A 118 -0.42 -6.06 -20.58
N SER A 119 -0.84 -4.99 -19.89
CA SER A 119 0.11 -3.97 -19.42
C SER A 119 1.06 -4.53 -18.37
N PHE A 120 2.22 -3.88 -18.27
CA PHE A 120 3.16 -4.07 -17.17
C PHE A 120 2.46 -4.11 -15.80
N HIS A 121 1.61 -3.13 -15.51
CA HIS A 121 0.88 -3.08 -14.23
C HIS A 121 0.00 -4.30 -13.98
N GLU A 122 -0.65 -4.84 -15.00
CA GLU A 122 -1.42 -6.09 -14.87
C GLU A 122 -0.51 -7.29 -14.56
N ILE A 123 0.60 -7.43 -15.30
CA ILE A 123 1.57 -8.53 -15.11
C ILE A 123 2.12 -8.51 -13.68
N TYR A 124 2.59 -7.37 -13.21
CA TYR A 124 3.18 -7.27 -11.87
C TYR A 124 2.17 -7.34 -10.74
N LEU A 125 0.95 -6.84 -10.94
CA LEU A 125 -0.11 -7.04 -9.97
C LEU A 125 -0.44 -8.54 -9.84
N ASN A 126 -0.47 -9.29 -10.95
CA ASN A 126 -0.63 -10.73 -10.96
C ASN A 126 0.52 -11.48 -10.26
N GLU A 127 1.77 -11.04 -10.42
CA GLU A 127 2.89 -11.55 -9.62
C GLU A 127 2.69 -11.30 -8.13
N CYS A 128 2.25 -10.10 -7.75
CA CYS A 128 1.97 -9.77 -6.37
C CYS A 128 0.86 -10.66 -5.80
N TYR A 129 -0.21 -10.94 -6.54
CA TYR A 129 -1.25 -11.89 -6.14
C TYR A 129 -0.71 -13.30 -5.86
N LYS A 130 0.23 -13.80 -6.66
CA LYS A 130 0.87 -15.12 -6.44
C LYS A 130 1.64 -15.20 -5.12
N MET A 131 2.00 -14.06 -4.52
CA MET A 131 2.71 -13.99 -3.23
C MET A 131 1.80 -13.87 -2.02
N VAL A 132 0.57 -13.36 -2.18
CA VAL A 132 -0.40 -13.14 -1.08
C VAL A 132 -0.76 -14.43 -0.36
N GLY A 133 -0.81 -15.57 -1.05
CA GLY A 133 -1.07 -16.87 -0.46
C GLY A 133 0.15 -17.62 0.10
N ARG A 134 1.37 -17.11 -0.14
CA ARG A 134 2.63 -17.81 0.21
C ARG A 134 3.32 -17.26 1.44
N THR A 135 3.07 -16.00 1.79
CA THR A 135 3.81 -15.32 2.84
C THR A 135 2.86 -14.74 3.87
N ASP A 136 3.11 -15.00 5.15
CA ASP A 136 2.44 -14.35 6.29
C ASP A 136 2.73 -12.82 6.36
N SER A 137 3.27 -12.23 5.28
CA SER A 137 3.87 -10.89 5.25
C SER A 137 2.88 -9.78 5.64
N PHE A 138 1.59 -10.01 5.45
CA PHE A 138 0.51 -9.08 5.83
C PHE A 138 -0.33 -9.55 7.03
N ARG A 139 -0.22 -10.82 7.48
CA ARG A 139 -0.97 -11.31 8.66
C ARG A 139 -0.65 -10.51 9.92
N ASN A 140 0.61 -10.08 10.06
CA ASN A 140 1.01 -9.26 11.21
C ASN A 140 0.50 -7.82 11.14
N CYS A 141 0.01 -7.34 10.00
CA CYS A 141 -0.56 -6.00 9.89
C CYS A 141 -1.92 -5.89 10.58
N ASP A 142 -2.73 -6.96 10.56
CA ASP A 142 -4.03 -7.01 11.25
C ASP A 142 -3.85 -6.83 12.78
N LEU A 143 -2.79 -7.43 13.34
CA LEU A 143 -2.48 -7.40 14.79
C LEU A 143 -1.94 -6.05 15.29
N GLN A 144 -1.27 -5.28 14.43
CA GLN A 144 -0.64 -4.01 14.83
C GLN A 144 -1.63 -2.87 15.05
N SER A 145 -2.91 -3.06 14.70
CA SER A 145 -3.94 -2.03 14.85
C SER A 145 -4.42 -1.82 16.30
N GLY A 146 -4.05 -2.69 17.24
CA GLY A 146 -4.44 -2.60 18.65
C GLY A 146 -3.46 -1.86 19.58
N THR A 147 -2.22 -1.59 19.16
CA THR A 147 -1.14 -1.16 20.10
C THR A 147 -0.74 0.31 20.01
N LYS A 148 -1.16 1.04 18.96
CA LYS A 148 -0.80 2.47 18.81
C LYS A 148 -1.77 3.47 19.48
N ARG A 149 -2.81 2.99 20.20
CA ARG A 149 -3.81 3.84 20.88
C ARG A 149 -3.78 3.73 22.40
N ALA A 150 -2.60 3.86 23.01
CA ALA A 150 -2.46 4.02 24.47
C ALA A 150 -1.16 4.76 24.84
N ARG A 151 -1.05 6.03 24.47
CA ARG A 151 -0.06 6.92 25.08
C ARG A 151 -0.71 8.24 25.47
N THR A 152 -1.61 8.16 26.45
CA THR A 152 -2.08 9.35 27.17
C THR A 152 -2.47 8.97 28.59
N ARG A 153 -2.00 9.79 29.54
CA ARG A 153 -2.26 9.81 31.00
C ARG A 153 -1.45 8.87 31.87
N LYS A 154 -0.21 9.28 32.16
CA LYS A 154 0.43 8.99 33.45
C LYS A 154 0.08 10.11 34.43
N THR A 155 -1.05 9.99 35.14
CA THR A 155 -1.30 10.76 36.36
C THR A 155 -2.00 9.92 37.42
N LYS A 156 -1.26 9.75 38.52
CA LYS A 156 -1.69 9.48 39.91
C LYS A 156 -2.34 8.13 40.24
N ARG A 157 -1.44 7.22 40.64
CA ARG A 157 -1.48 6.38 41.85
C ARG A 157 -2.62 6.75 42.83
N MET A 158 -3.63 5.89 42.93
CA MET A 158 -4.42 5.72 44.14
C MET A 158 -4.24 4.28 44.66
N LYS A 159 -3.95 4.20 45.95
CA LYS A 159 -3.69 3.02 46.74
C LYS A 159 -4.99 2.68 47.47
N VAL A 160 -5.51 1.46 47.29
CA VAL A 160 -6.51 0.88 48.19
C VAL A 160 -6.10 -0.56 48.49
N ARG A 161 -6.09 -0.89 49.79
CA ARG A 161 -5.71 -2.17 50.38
C ARG A 161 -6.90 -2.65 51.21
N SER A 162 -7.35 -3.88 50.97
CA SER A 162 -7.83 -4.91 51.94
C SER A 162 -8.49 -6.05 51.14
N GLN A 163 -7.95 -7.29 51.15
CA GLN A 163 -8.32 -8.44 52.00
C GLN A 163 -9.84 -8.74 51.95
N SER A 164 -10.34 -9.92 51.55
CA SER A 164 -10.01 -11.25 52.08
C SER A 164 -10.83 -12.39 51.42
N THR A 165 -10.36 -13.63 51.61
CA THR A 165 -11.08 -14.93 51.71
C THR A 165 -11.56 -15.72 50.48
N MET A 166 -11.31 -17.03 50.60
CA MET A 166 -11.48 -18.15 49.66
C MET A 166 -12.93 -18.68 49.57
N SER A 167 -13.23 -19.44 48.50
CA SER A 167 -13.88 -20.77 48.59
C SER A 167 -13.82 -21.57 47.28
N LYS A 168 -13.57 -22.88 47.42
CA LYS A 168 -13.53 -23.94 46.40
C LYS A 168 -14.94 -24.40 46.00
N SER A 169 -15.10 -24.89 44.76
CA SER A 169 -16.01 -26.03 44.47
C SER A 169 -15.55 -26.79 43.22
N LYS A 170 -15.48 -28.12 43.31
CA LYS A 170 -15.29 -29.09 42.22
C LYS A 170 -16.64 -29.36 41.53
N SER A 171 -16.63 -29.75 40.26
CA SER A 171 -17.43 -30.88 39.77
C SER A 171 -16.84 -31.46 38.48
N GLN A 172 -16.94 -32.79 38.35
CA GLN A 172 -16.45 -33.65 37.27
C GLN A 172 -17.64 -34.15 36.39
N ILE A 173 -17.28 -34.94 35.37
CA ILE A 173 -18.07 -35.90 34.54
C ILE A 173 -18.46 -35.26 33.19
N GLY A 174 -17.86 -35.63 32.05
CA GLY A 174 -17.93 -36.91 31.30
C GLY A 174 -18.66 -36.56 29.98
N THR A 175 -18.29 -36.92 28.75
CA THR A 175 -17.88 -38.21 28.18
C THR A 175 -17.30 -38.02 26.76
N THR A 176 -16.34 -38.89 26.42
CA THR A 176 -15.98 -39.50 25.12
C THR A 176 -16.81 -39.19 23.86
N SER A 177 -16.15 -38.99 22.70
CA SER A 177 -16.02 -40.02 21.63
C SER A 177 -15.59 -39.47 20.25
N LYS A 178 -14.47 -40.02 19.73
CA LYS A 178 -14.14 -40.42 18.33
C LYS A 178 -14.19 -39.35 17.22
N ASN A 179 -13.05 -38.89 16.69
CA ASN A 179 -12.16 -39.53 15.69
C ASN A 179 -12.75 -39.58 14.28
N THR A 180 -12.21 -38.81 13.32
CA THR A 180 -11.90 -39.29 11.96
C THR A 180 -10.85 -38.40 11.30
N LYS A 181 -9.71 -39.04 11.03
CA LYS A 181 -8.61 -38.59 10.19
C LYS A 181 -8.97 -38.89 8.74
N LEU A 182 -9.01 -37.88 7.86
CA LEU A 182 -8.83 -38.14 6.43
C LEU A 182 -7.70 -37.27 5.88
N ARG A 183 -6.58 -37.96 5.72
CA ARG A 183 -5.36 -37.57 5.04
C ARG A 183 -5.57 -37.92 3.56
N ARG A 184 -5.39 -36.96 2.65
CA ARG A 184 -4.98 -37.28 1.28
C ARG A 184 -3.85 -36.34 0.87
N ASN A 185 -2.67 -36.94 0.80
CA ASN A 185 -1.53 -36.47 0.03
C ASN A 185 -1.92 -36.46 -1.45
N GLY A 186 -1.61 -35.36 -2.13
CA GLY A 186 -1.54 -35.27 -3.58
C GLY A 186 -0.24 -34.57 -3.95
N SER A 187 0.85 -35.33 -3.96
CA SER A 187 2.11 -34.93 -4.56
C SER A 187 1.91 -34.84 -6.07
N ARG A 188 2.18 -33.67 -6.66
CA ARG A 188 2.49 -33.58 -8.09
C ARG A 188 3.60 -32.57 -8.28
N THR A 189 4.82 -33.11 -8.17
CA THR A 189 5.96 -32.86 -9.04
C THR A 189 6.09 -31.42 -9.55
N SER A 190 6.95 -30.67 -8.87
CA SER A 190 7.75 -29.61 -9.45
C SER A 190 8.37 -30.08 -10.75
N LYS A 191 8.04 -29.43 -11.86
CA LYS A 191 8.90 -29.42 -13.04
C LYS A 191 9.45 -27.99 -13.17
N PRO A 192 10.78 -27.81 -13.23
CA PRO A 192 11.40 -26.52 -13.45
C PRO A 192 10.91 -26.00 -14.80
N LEU A 193 10.44 -24.75 -14.85
CA LEU A 193 10.33 -24.04 -16.12
C LEU A 193 11.62 -23.25 -16.25
N ASP A 194 12.28 -23.59 -17.35
CA ASP A 194 13.62 -23.24 -17.74
C ASP A 194 13.88 -21.72 -17.74
N ASP A 195 15.12 -21.38 -17.40
CA ASP A 195 15.71 -20.07 -17.42
C ASP A 195 15.72 -19.51 -18.87
N ASP A 196 14.64 -18.84 -19.32
CA ASP A 196 14.61 -18.11 -20.60
C ASP A 196 13.51 -17.01 -20.67
N ASP A 197 13.10 -16.42 -19.54
CA ASP A 197 12.21 -15.25 -19.52
C ASP A 197 13.00 -13.96 -19.24
N ASP A 198 13.72 -13.47 -20.25
CA ASP A 198 14.24 -12.10 -20.32
C ASP A 198 13.10 -11.08 -20.63
N LEU A 199 11.93 -11.33 -20.05
CA LEU A 199 10.69 -10.61 -20.28
C LEU A 199 10.50 -9.50 -19.22
N PHE A 200 10.72 -8.26 -19.65
CA PHE A 200 9.96 -7.07 -19.23
C PHE A 200 10.19 -6.46 -17.84
N TYR A 201 11.40 -6.55 -17.26
CA TYR A 201 11.74 -5.60 -16.19
C TYR A 201 11.98 -4.20 -16.76
N VAL A 202 10.94 -3.35 -16.72
CA VAL A 202 11.13 -1.90 -16.89
C VAL A 202 11.82 -1.41 -15.62
N GLU A 203 13.13 -1.21 -15.68
CA GLU A 203 13.86 -0.53 -14.61
C GLU A 203 13.43 0.93 -14.57
N ILE A 204 12.69 1.29 -13.52
CA ILE A 204 12.28 2.67 -13.28
C ILE A 204 13.28 3.28 -12.30
N THR A 205 14.12 4.17 -12.82
CA THR A 205 15.07 4.94 -12.01
C THR A 205 14.35 6.14 -11.40
N PRO A 206 14.52 6.44 -10.10
CA PRO A 206 13.98 7.66 -9.51
C PRO A 206 14.55 8.89 -10.22
N SER A 207 13.69 9.82 -10.64
CA SER A 207 14.15 11.08 -11.21
C SER A 207 14.90 11.88 -10.12
N PRO A 208 16.04 12.52 -10.44
CA PRO A 208 16.72 13.39 -9.49
C PRO A 208 15.72 14.44 -8.98
N ARG A 209 15.55 14.49 -7.65
CA ARG A 209 14.70 15.49 -6.99
C ARG A 209 15.25 16.86 -7.39
N LYS A 210 14.44 17.65 -8.10
CA LYS A 210 14.72 19.08 -8.24
C LYS A 210 14.58 19.69 -6.85
N THR A 211 15.69 19.87 -6.15
CA THR A 211 15.73 20.71 -4.96
C THR A 211 15.40 22.12 -5.44
N SER A 212 14.20 22.59 -5.10
CA SER A 212 13.78 23.96 -5.34
C SER A 212 14.52 24.93 -4.44
#